data_AF-A0A7W0Q7X2-F1
#
_entry.id   AF-A0A7W0Q7X2-F1
#
_cell.length_a   1.000
_cell.length_b   1.000
_cell.length_c   1.000
_cell.angle_alpha   90.00
_cell.angle_beta   90.00
_cell.angle_gamma   90.00
#
_symmetry.space_group_name_H-M   'P 1'
#
loop_
_entity.id
_entity.type
_entity.pdbx_description
1 polymer ?
#
loop_
_entity_poly.entity_id
_entity_poly.type
_entity_poly.pdbx_seq_one_letter_code
_entity_poly.pdbx_strand_id
1 'polypeptide(L)'
;MAITDLATLEYKLSKRGFRRDDLLLHVCETCNEQAVLSYVIAGKSGGRDISLCQACGKSRSWRSGAGLENREEDVGFDLRTFLG
;
A
#
# COMPACT_ATOMS: atom_id res chain seq x y z
N MET A 1 2.15 -7.58 17.15
CA MET A 1 2.48 -6.21 17.61
C MET A 1 1.62 -5.25 16.82
N ALA A 2 0.68 -4.56 17.48
CA ALA A 2 -0.19 -3.58 16.84
C ALA A 2 0.66 -2.50 16.16
N ILE A 3 0.26 -2.05 14.98
CA ILE A 3 0.96 -0.99 14.24
C ILE A 3 0.69 0.32 14.97
N THR A 4 1.49 0.65 15.96
CA THR A 4 1.45 1.93 16.69
C THR A 4 1.78 3.13 15.80
N ASP A 5 2.27 2.90 14.57
CA ASP A 5 2.81 3.93 13.68
C ASP A 5 1.93 4.17 12.43
N LEU A 6 0.67 3.75 12.45
CA LEU A 6 -0.17 3.79 11.24
C LEU A 6 -0.31 5.21 10.68
N ALA A 7 -0.60 6.18 11.55
CA ALA A 7 -0.71 7.59 11.16
C ALA A 7 0.59 8.14 10.53
N THR A 8 1.75 7.70 11.03
CA THR A 8 3.06 8.06 10.47
C THR A 8 3.25 7.43 9.09
N LEU A 9 2.88 6.16 8.91
CA LEU A 9 2.93 5.48 7.61
C LEU A 9 2.03 6.19 6.59
N GLU A 10 0.80 6.55 6.98
CA GLU A 10 -0.12 7.32 6.13
C GLU A 10 0.45 8.69 5.77
N TYR A 11 1.04 9.39 6.74
CA TYR A 11 1.68 10.67 6.52
C TYR A 11 2.86 10.56 5.54
N LYS A 12 3.74 9.57 5.72
CA LYS A 12 4.88 9.32 4.81
C LYS A 12 4.42 8.94 3.40
N LEU A 13 3.37 8.13 3.28
CA LEU A 13 2.75 7.78 1.99
C LEU A 13 2.18 9.02 1.28
N SER A 14 1.41 9.83 2.00
CA SER A 14 0.86 11.08 1.47
C SER A 14 1.96 12.06 1.03
N LYS A 15 3.04 12.19 1.81
CA LYS A 15 4.24 12.98 1.46
C LYS A 15 4.91 12.53 0.17
N ARG A 16 4.85 11.24 -0.16
CA ARG A 16 5.36 10.67 -1.42
C ARG A 16 4.36 10.76 -2.58
N GLY A 17 3.15 11.30 -2.35
CA GLY A 17 2.12 11.48 -3.36
C GLY A 17 1.14 10.31 -3.50
N PHE A 18 1.23 9.30 -2.61
CA PHE A 18 0.23 8.24 -2.55
C PHE A 18 -1.08 8.77 -1.98
N ARG A 19 -2.18 8.32 -2.56
CA ARG A 19 -3.55 8.66 -2.16
C ARG A 19 -4.26 7.37 -1.82
N ARG A 20 -5.22 7.40 -0.90
CA ARG A 20 -6.09 6.23 -0.73
C ARG A 20 -6.91 6.05 -2.00
N ASP A 21 -6.83 4.86 -2.58
CA ASP A 21 -7.64 4.45 -3.72
C ASP A 21 -9.07 4.15 -3.27
N ASP A 22 -9.17 3.45 -2.15
CA ASP A 22 -10.42 3.02 -1.56
C ASP A 22 -10.52 3.49 -0.09
N LEU A 23 -11.74 3.88 0.30
CA LEU A 23 -12.08 4.26 1.68
C LEU A 23 -12.56 3.06 2.50
N LEU A 24 -12.97 1.99 1.83
CA LEU A 24 -13.37 0.72 2.41
C LEU A 24 -12.13 -0.10 2.74
N LEU A 25 -12.16 -0.70 3.92
CA LEU A 25 -11.15 -1.65 4.33
C LEU A 25 -11.42 -2.99 3.66
N HIS A 26 -10.39 -3.58 3.06
CA HIS A 26 -10.45 -4.94 2.51
C HIS A 26 -10.03 -5.99 3.54
N VAL A 27 -10.41 -7.25 3.29
CA VAL A 27 -10.03 -8.39 4.13
C VAL A 27 -8.57 -8.74 3.88
N CYS A 28 -7.80 -8.88 4.95
CA CYS A 28 -6.41 -9.31 4.87
C CYS A 28 -6.33 -10.83 4.68
N GLU A 29 -5.67 -11.29 3.62
CA GLU A 29 -5.47 -12.74 3.39
C GLU A 29 -4.58 -13.42 4.45
N THR A 30 -3.85 -12.65 5.27
CA THR A 30 -2.95 -13.20 6.30
C THR A 30 -3.61 -13.33 7.67
N CYS A 31 -4.32 -12.29 8.14
CA CYS A 31 -4.98 -12.31 9.45
C CYS A 31 -6.52 -12.41 9.37
N ASN A 32 -7.08 -12.40 8.17
CA ASN A 32 -8.53 -12.47 7.89
C ASN A 32 -9.36 -11.32 8.49
N GLU A 33 -8.72 -10.21 8.86
CA GLU A 33 -9.39 -9.01 9.38
C GLU A 33 -9.65 -8.00 8.27
N GLN A 34 -10.80 -7.32 8.35
CA GLN A 34 -11.18 -6.25 7.43
C GLN A 34 -10.47 -4.94 7.80
N ALA A 35 -9.16 -4.92 7.56
CA ALA A 35 -8.26 -3.86 8.00
C ALA A 35 -7.23 -3.47 6.93
N VAL A 36 -7.42 -3.86 5.67
CA VAL A 36 -6.48 -3.54 4.58
C VAL A 36 -6.85 -2.22 3.93
N LEU A 37 -5.90 -1.28 3.96
CA LEU A 37 -5.94 -0.02 3.23
C LEU A 37 -5.26 -0.17 1.88
N SER A 38 -5.80 0.49 0.86
CA SER A 38 -5.24 0.53 -0.48
C SER A 38 -4.82 1.96 -0.84
N TYR A 39 -3.57 2.12 -1.26
CA TYR A 39 -2.97 3.39 -1.64
C TYR A 39 -2.46 3.31 -3.07
N VAL A 40 -2.71 4.34 -3.87
CA VAL A 40 -2.25 4.42 -5.25
C VAL A 40 -1.53 5.73 -5.52
N ILE A 41 -0.54 5.66 -6.39
CA ILE A 41 0.08 6.83 -7.02
C ILE A 41 0.08 6.60 -8.52
N ALA A 42 -0.39 7.58 -9.28
CA ALA A 42 -0.38 7.55 -10.74
C ALA A 42 0.40 8.78 -11.24
N GLY A 43 1.38 8.53 -12.11
CA GLY A 43 2.19 9.56 -12.75
C GLY A 43 2.35 9.32 -14.25
N LYS A 44 2.94 10.29 -14.96
CA LYS A 44 3.19 10.21 -16.41
C LYS A 44 4.06 9.00 -16.83
N SER A 45 4.87 8.47 -15.91
CA SER A 45 5.84 7.41 -16.17
C SER A 45 5.38 6.02 -15.70
N GLY A 46 4.16 5.91 -15.15
CA GLY A 46 3.67 4.69 -14.50
C GLY A 46 3.04 4.97 -13.13
N GLY A 47 2.50 3.92 -12.51
CA GLY A 47 1.83 3.99 -11.22
C GLY A 47 2.33 2.95 -10.22
N ARG A 48 1.96 3.11 -8.95
CA ARG A 48 2.20 2.11 -7.91
C ARG A 48 1.00 2.02 -6.98
N ASP A 49 0.56 0.80 -6.75
CA ASP A 49 -0.49 0.44 -5.82
C ASP A 49 0.17 -0.19 -4.60
N ILE A 50 -0.28 0.12 -3.40
CA ILE A 50 0.24 -0.39 -2.13
C ILE A 50 -0.94 -0.78 -1.27
N SER A 51 -0.96 -2.02 -0.79
CA SER A 51 -1.91 -2.46 0.23
C SER A 51 -1.21 -2.60 1.57
N LEU A 52 -1.84 -2.13 2.65
CA LEU A 52 -1.35 -2.22 4.02
C LEU A 52 -2.46 -2.73 4.94
N CYS A 53 -2.25 -3.86 5.60
CA CYS A 53 -3.12 -4.29 6.68
C CYS A 53 -2.79 -3.54 7.97
N GLN A 54 -3.77 -2.82 8.54
CA GLN A 54 -3.64 -2.10 9.81
C GLN A 54 -3.51 -3.03 11.03
N ALA A 55 -4.05 -4.25 10.93
CA ALA A 55 -4.07 -5.18 12.06
C ALA A 55 -2.77 -5.99 12.19
N CYS A 56 -2.32 -6.63 11.10
CA CYS A 56 -1.11 -7.46 11.10
C CYS A 56 0.15 -6.75 10.58
N GLY A 57 0.02 -5.63 9.87
CA GLY A 57 1.15 -4.89 9.31
C GLY A 57 1.72 -5.47 8.02
N LYS A 58 1.09 -6.50 7.46
CA LYS A 58 1.45 -7.03 6.15
C LYS A 58 1.23 -5.95 5.09
N SER A 59 2.24 -5.68 4.29
CA SER A 59 2.16 -4.78 3.14
C SER A 59 2.44 -5.52 1.84
N ARG A 60 1.79 -5.10 0.77
CA ARG A 60 2.08 -5.52 -0.61
C ARG A 60 2.13 -4.31 -1.51
N SER A 61 2.80 -4.42 -2.63
CA SER A 61 2.75 -3.37 -3.64
C SER A 61 2.76 -3.94 -5.04
N TRP A 62 2.10 -3.25 -5.94
CA TRP A 62 2.07 -3.54 -7.37
C TRP A 62 2.61 -2.34 -8.11
N ARG A 63 3.45 -2.59 -9.11
CA ARG A 63 3.93 -1.54 -10.01
C ARG A 63 3.16 -1.64 -11.32
N SER A 64 2.60 -0.52 -11.73
CA SER A 64 1.94 -0.37 -13.01
C SER A 64 2.91 0.29 -14.00
N GLY A 65 3.22 -0.38 -15.11
CA GLY A 65 3.95 0.23 -16.23
C GLY A 65 3.17 1.36 -16.92
N ALA A 66 3.77 2.00 -17.94
CA ALA A 66 3.08 2.95 -18.81
C ALA A 66 2.00 2.21 -19.63
N GLY A 67 0.80 2.12 -19.07
CA GLY A 67 -0.32 1.42 -19.70
C GLY A 67 -1.40 0.89 -18.77
N LEU A 68 -1.24 0.87 -17.43
CA LEU A 68 -2.20 0.28 -16.45
C LEU A 68 -2.53 -1.22 -16.65
N GLU A 69 -2.16 -1.82 -17.77
CA GLU A 69 -2.48 -3.21 -18.16
C GLU A 69 -1.53 -4.24 -17.54
N ASN A 70 -0.28 -3.85 -17.22
CA ASN A 70 0.71 -4.72 -16.58
C ASN A 70 0.98 -4.23 -15.16
N ARG A 71 0.26 -4.84 -14.19
CA ARG A 71 0.51 -4.69 -12.76
C ARG A 71 1.34 -5.87 -12.27
N GLU A 72 2.60 -5.63 -11.94
CA GLU A 72 3.50 -6.66 -11.41
C GLU A 72 3.60 -6.50 -9.89
N GLU A 73 3.31 -7.59 -9.16
CA GLU A 73 3.47 -7.62 -7.70
C GLU A 73 4.96 -7.61 -7.32
N ASP A 74 5.34 -6.66 -6.46
CA ASP A 74 6.67 -6.56 -5.87
C ASP A 74 6.70 -7.45 -4.62
N VAL A 75 6.90 -8.75 -4.81
CA VAL A 75 6.79 -9.81 -3.77
C VAL A 75 7.74 -9.57 -2.57
N GLY A 76 8.83 -8.83 -2.77
CA GLY A 76 9.78 -8.44 -1.74
C GLY A 76 9.50 -7.10 -1.06
N PHE A 77 8.34 -6.48 -1.29
CA PHE A 77 8.06 -5.15 -0.79
C PHE A 77 7.82 -5.10 0.72
N ASP A 78 8.69 -4.38 1.41
CA ASP A 78 8.50 -4.00 2.80
C ASP A 78 8.19 -2.49 2.90
N LEU A 79 7.01 -2.14 3.41
CA LEU A 79 6.55 -0.76 3.48
C LEU A 79 7.44 0.09 4.39
N ARG A 80 7.95 -0.48 5.49
CA ARG A 80 8.77 0.28 6.45
C ARG A 80 10.10 0.67 5.81
N THR A 81 10.79 -0.30 5.23
CA THR A 81 12.03 -0.11 4.47
C THR A 81 11.83 0.86 3.31
N PHE A 82 10.69 0.75 2.62
CA PHE A 82 10.36 1.68 1.54
C PHE A 82 10.23 3.11 2.05
N LEU A 83 9.53 3.35 3.17
CA LEU A 83 9.24 4.67 3.68
C LEU A 83 10.38 5.32 4.49
N GLY A 84 11.38 4.53 4.93
CA GLY A 84 12.52 5.00 5.73
C GLY A 84 12.10 5.37 7.14
#